data_AF-A0A1H7LIL2-F1
#
_entry.id   AF-A0A1H7LIL2-F1
#
_cell.length_a   1.000
_cell.length_b   1.000
_cell.length_c   1.000
_cell.angle_alpha   90.00
_cell.angle_beta   90.00
_cell.angle_gamma   90.00
#
_symmetry.space_group_name_H-M   'P 1'
#
loop_
_entity.id
_entity.type
_entity.pdbx_description
1 polymer ?
#
loop_
_entity_poly.entity_id
_entity_poly.type
_entity_poly.pdbx_seq_one_letter_code
_entity_poly.pdbx_strand_id
1 'polypeptide(L)'
;MKHPKWTIYCMVAVTVAAGSCQTKRTTSNQAADSTHNSRNALDWSGTYQGTLPCADCPGIRYTITLNADNSYLLKTQYLEKGDSVFTESGSFSWDETGSQITLDERDEKFQVGENQLFHLDMEGNRITGNLAEHYILAKATNTIIGKYWKLIEVNGTAVASGATQKEAYILLNDENGRLEANGGCNGIGGSYELAEPNRIKFSQLIGTMMACANMDVENNLKRALETTDSYHVQNDTLQLFRARMAPLAKFVAVEK
;
A
#
# COMPACT_ATOMS: atom_id res chain seq x y z
N MET A 1 61.72 -92.34 -21.43
CA MET A 1 61.16 -91.09 -22.01
C MET A 1 60.00 -90.67 -21.13
N LYS A 2 60.18 -89.63 -20.31
CA LYS A 2 59.22 -89.16 -19.30
C LYS A 2 58.98 -87.67 -19.56
N HIS A 3 57.76 -87.30 -19.91
CA HIS A 3 57.34 -85.90 -20.03
C HIS A 3 57.12 -85.31 -18.63
N PRO A 4 57.68 -84.13 -18.30
CA PRO A 4 57.43 -83.49 -17.01
C PRO A 4 56.19 -82.61 -17.06
N LYS A 5 55.45 -82.68 -15.95
CA LYS A 5 54.31 -81.85 -15.56
C LYS A 5 54.78 -80.42 -15.34
N TRP A 6 53.98 -79.43 -15.74
CA TRP A 6 54.19 -78.04 -15.33
C TRP A 6 53.02 -77.56 -14.46
N THR A 7 53.40 -77.07 -13.28
CA THR A 7 52.55 -76.69 -12.17
C THR A 7 52.17 -75.21 -12.31
N ILE A 8 50.89 -74.94 -12.05
CA ILE A 8 50.22 -73.64 -12.07
C ILE A 8 50.72 -72.75 -10.92
N TYR A 9 50.93 -71.46 -11.19
CA TYR A 9 51.02 -70.42 -10.16
C TYR A 9 50.04 -69.28 -10.47
N CYS A 10 49.11 -69.05 -9.54
CA CYS A 10 48.13 -67.97 -9.56
C CYS A 10 48.81 -66.59 -9.36
N MET A 11 48.61 -65.67 -10.29
CA MET A 11 48.75 -64.22 -10.04
C MET A 11 47.38 -63.61 -9.82
N VAL A 12 47.18 -63.05 -8.63
CA VAL A 12 46.01 -62.24 -8.25
C VAL A 12 46.22 -60.83 -8.83
N ALA A 13 45.36 -60.43 -9.77
CA ALA A 13 45.26 -59.05 -10.24
C ALA A 13 44.15 -58.32 -9.46
N VAL A 14 44.53 -57.30 -8.70
CA VAL A 14 43.61 -56.40 -8.02
C VAL A 14 43.09 -55.37 -9.03
N THR A 15 41.84 -55.50 -9.45
CA THR A 15 41.15 -54.53 -10.29
C THR A 15 40.59 -53.40 -9.43
N VAL A 16 41.14 -52.19 -9.59
CA VAL A 16 40.55 -50.95 -9.05
C VAL A 16 39.40 -50.53 -9.96
N ALA A 17 38.16 -50.68 -9.49
CA ALA A 17 36.98 -50.20 -10.18
C ALA A 17 36.82 -48.69 -9.95
N ALA A 18 37.03 -47.87 -11.00
CA ALA A 18 36.65 -46.48 -11.00
C ALA A 18 35.13 -46.37 -11.21
N GLY A 19 34.39 -46.20 -10.10
CA GLY A 19 32.95 -45.92 -10.15
C GLY A 19 32.69 -44.50 -10.64
N SER A 20 32.16 -44.37 -11.84
CA SER A 20 31.64 -43.10 -12.38
C SER A 20 30.43 -42.65 -11.55
N CYS A 21 30.59 -41.57 -10.80
CA CYS A 21 29.50 -40.94 -10.05
C CYS A 21 28.61 -40.15 -11.02
N GLN A 22 27.52 -40.75 -11.48
CA GLN A 22 26.45 -39.98 -12.12
C GLN A 22 25.67 -39.24 -11.02
N THR A 23 26.00 -37.97 -10.81
CA THR A 23 25.15 -37.06 -10.03
C THR A 23 23.82 -36.95 -10.75
N LYS A 24 22.81 -37.69 -10.28
CA LYS A 24 21.41 -37.38 -10.56
C LYS A 24 21.17 -35.96 -10.08
N ARG A 25 20.98 -35.02 -11.02
CA ARG A 25 20.27 -33.78 -10.72
C ARG A 25 18.84 -34.19 -10.40
N THR A 26 18.58 -34.43 -9.12
CA THR A 26 17.24 -34.30 -8.59
C THR A 26 16.88 -32.85 -8.79
N THR A 27 16.01 -32.57 -9.75
CA THR A 27 15.24 -31.33 -9.78
C THR A 27 14.45 -31.33 -8.47
N SER A 28 15.02 -30.73 -7.42
CA SER A 28 14.19 -30.28 -6.33
C SER A 28 13.32 -29.20 -6.95
N ASN A 29 12.06 -29.55 -7.23
CA ASN A 29 11.00 -28.58 -7.05
C ASN A 29 11.15 -28.11 -5.59
N GLN A 30 11.97 -27.09 -5.39
CA GLN A 30 11.75 -26.18 -4.28
C GLN A 30 10.37 -25.62 -4.58
N ALA A 31 9.36 -26.20 -3.92
CA ALA A 31 8.18 -25.44 -3.56
C ALA A 31 8.71 -24.09 -3.10
N ALA A 32 8.32 -23.02 -3.78
CA ALA A 32 8.61 -21.66 -3.36
C ALA A 32 8.41 -21.62 -1.84
N ASP A 33 9.43 -21.19 -1.12
CA ASP A 33 9.42 -21.12 0.34
C ASP A 33 8.10 -20.47 0.77
N SER A 34 7.17 -21.29 1.27
CA SER A 34 5.81 -20.87 1.60
C SER A 34 5.79 -19.85 2.75
N THR A 35 6.95 -19.61 3.36
CA THR A 35 7.18 -18.58 4.37
C THR A 35 7.14 -17.16 3.77
N HIS A 36 7.51 -16.98 2.50
CA HIS A 36 7.64 -15.67 1.85
C HIS A 36 6.71 -15.53 0.63
N ASN A 37 5.48 -15.10 0.88
CA ASN A 37 4.47 -14.78 -0.15
C ASN A 37 3.92 -13.37 0.03
N SER A 38 3.08 -12.90 -0.90
CA SER A 38 2.50 -11.55 -0.84
C SER A 38 1.79 -11.28 0.49
N ARG A 39 1.05 -12.25 1.01
CA ARG A 39 0.32 -12.15 2.29
C ARG A 39 1.23 -11.82 3.48
N ASN A 40 2.43 -12.40 3.52
CA ASN A 40 3.34 -12.28 4.66
C ASN A 40 4.47 -11.26 4.44
N ALA A 41 4.81 -10.97 3.18
CA ALA A 41 5.96 -10.14 2.82
C ALA A 41 5.59 -8.69 2.48
N LEU A 42 4.36 -8.44 2.03
CA LEU A 42 3.92 -7.11 1.61
C LEU A 42 3.08 -6.43 2.69
N ASP A 43 3.23 -5.11 2.79
CA ASP A 43 2.22 -4.25 3.42
C ASP A 43 1.03 -4.12 2.44
N TRP A 44 0.19 -5.15 2.38
CA TRP A 44 -0.90 -5.24 1.40
C TRP A 44 -2.19 -4.57 1.88
N SER A 45 -2.38 -4.34 3.19
CA SER A 45 -3.60 -3.69 3.67
C SER A 45 -3.62 -2.22 3.24
N GLY A 46 -4.79 -1.70 2.94
CA GLY A 46 -4.97 -0.33 2.47
C GLY A 46 -5.95 -0.20 1.32
N THR A 47 -6.07 1.02 0.81
CA THR A 47 -6.98 1.37 -0.28
C THR A 47 -6.25 1.25 -1.62
N TYR A 48 -6.90 0.71 -2.63
CA TYR A 48 -6.44 0.58 -3.99
C TYR A 48 -7.48 1.19 -4.92
N GLN A 49 -7.03 1.85 -5.98
CA GLN A 49 -7.90 2.58 -6.88
C GLN A 49 -7.47 2.49 -8.34
N GLY A 50 -8.44 2.55 -9.24
CA GLY A 50 -8.23 2.56 -10.68
C GLY A 50 -9.53 2.87 -11.43
N THR A 51 -9.45 2.95 -12.76
CA THR A 51 -10.63 3.03 -13.63
C THR A 51 -10.67 1.78 -14.49
N LEU A 52 -11.58 0.86 -14.14
CA LEU A 52 -11.73 -0.41 -14.85
C LEU A 52 -12.52 -0.21 -16.16
N PRO A 53 -12.19 -0.97 -17.22
CA PRO A 53 -13.00 -1.00 -18.44
C PRO A 53 -14.44 -1.45 -18.15
N CYS A 54 -15.36 -0.89 -18.92
CA CYS A 54 -16.79 -1.15 -18.80
C CYS A 54 -17.32 -1.54 -20.17
N ALA A 55 -18.17 -2.56 -20.25
CA ALA A 55 -18.67 -3.08 -21.53
C ALA A 55 -19.42 -2.01 -22.32
N ASP A 56 -20.29 -1.25 -21.64
CA ASP A 56 -21.20 -0.29 -22.26
C ASP A 56 -21.14 1.11 -21.61
N CYS A 57 -20.03 1.46 -20.96
CA CYS A 57 -19.85 2.79 -20.36
C CYS A 57 -18.39 3.26 -20.45
N PRO A 58 -18.10 4.57 -20.23
CA PRO A 58 -16.74 5.11 -20.36
C PRO A 58 -15.71 4.49 -19.40
N GLY A 59 -16.17 3.86 -18.32
CA GLY A 59 -15.33 3.23 -17.31
C GLY A 59 -16.00 3.23 -15.95
N ILE A 60 -15.43 2.47 -15.02
CA ILE A 60 -15.89 2.38 -13.63
C ILE A 60 -14.73 2.80 -12.74
N ARG A 61 -14.87 3.92 -12.02
CA ARG A 61 -13.94 4.26 -10.95
C ARG A 61 -14.16 3.24 -9.83
N TYR A 62 -13.12 2.49 -9.52
CA TYR A 62 -13.14 1.36 -8.62
C TYR A 62 -12.17 1.63 -7.48
N THR A 63 -12.67 1.65 -6.25
CA THR A 63 -11.87 1.89 -5.04
C THR A 63 -12.15 0.78 -4.03
N ILE A 64 -11.14 -0.03 -3.71
CA ILE A 64 -11.26 -1.12 -2.74
C ILE A 64 -10.30 -0.92 -1.58
N THR A 65 -10.81 -1.00 -0.36
CA THR A 65 -10.01 -1.00 0.86
C THR A 65 -9.95 -2.42 1.41
N LEU A 66 -8.74 -2.95 1.59
CA LEU A 66 -8.48 -4.25 2.19
C LEU A 66 -7.95 -4.06 3.61
N ASN A 67 -8.61 -4.67 4.60
CA ASN A 67 -8.23 -4.61 6.00
C ASN A 67 -7.45 -5.85 6.44
N ALA A 68 -6.62 -5.70 7.47
CA ALA A 68 -5.78 -6.77 8.00
C ALA A 68 -6.57 -7.96 8.61
N ASP A 69 -7.84 -7.73 8.96
CA ASP A 69 -8.77 -8.75 9.47
C ASP A 69 -9.49 -9.52 8.36
N ASN A 70 -9.07 -9.34 7.11
CA ASN A 70 -9.67 -9.88 5.90
C ASN A 70 -11.07 -9.35 5.55
N SER A 71 -11.45 -8.19 6.07
CA SER A 71 -12.63 -7.46 5.58
C SER A 71 -12.27 -6.49 4.45
N TYR A 72 -13.25 -6.13 3.62
CA TYR A 72 -13.09 -5.08 2.61
C TYR A 72 -14.25 -4.08 2.59
N LEU A 73 -13.96 -2.89 2.05
CA LEU A 73 -14.95 -1.90 1.63
C LEU A 73 -14.70 -1.54 0.16
N LEU A 74 -15.70 -1.78 -0.67
CA LEU A 74 -15.68 -1.48 -2.10
C LEU A 74 -16.57 -0.27 -2.41
N LYS A 75 -16.04 0.68 -3.15
CA LYS A 75 -16.77 1.81 -3.74
C LYS A 75 -16.63 1.77 -5.25
N THR A 76 -17.75 1.87 -5.96
CA THR A 76 -17.79 1.94 -7.41
C THR A 76 -18.59 3.16 -7.87
N GLN A 77 -18.09 3.83 -8.90
CA GLN A 77 -18.76 4.95 -9.56
C GLN A 77 -18.69 4.75 -11.07
N TYR A 78 -19.86 4.60 -11.69
CA TYR A 78 -19.99 4.56 -13.14
C TYR A 78 -19.83 5.98 -13.69
N LEU A 79 -18.85 6.20 -14.57
CA LEU A 79 -18.50 7.55 -15.03
C LEU A 79 -19.64 8.26 -15.79
N GLU A 80 -20.61 7.52 -16.32
CA GLU A 80 -21.80 8.07 -17.00
C GLU A 80 -22.90 8.54 -16.03
N LYS A 81 -22.91 8.06 -14.78
CA LYS A 81 -23.98 8.31 -13.79
C LYS A 81 -23.69 9.47 -12.86
N GLY A 82 -22.77 10.36 -13.24
CA GLY A 82 -22.35 11.51 -12.44
C GLY A 82 -21.78 11.08 -11.09
N ASP A 83 -22.26 11.69 -10.01
CA ASP A 83 -21.73 11.53 -8.65
C ASP A 83 -22.30 10.33 -7.87
N SER A 84 -23.03 9.43 -8.54
CA SER A 84 -23.61 8.25 -7.88
C SER A 84 -22.53 7.22 -7.53
N VAL A 85 -22.24 7.08 -6.23
CA VAL A 85 -21.29 6.10 -5.69
C VAL A 85 -22.04 4.96 -5.02
N PHE A 86 -21.76 3.72 -5.44
CA PHE A 86 -22.26 2.51 -4.81
C PHE A 86 -21.21 1.98 -3.84
N THR A 87 -21.62 1.63 -2.63
CA THR A 87 -20.73 1.14 -1.56
C THR A 87 -21.19 -0.24 -1.09
N GLU A 88 -20.24 -1.16 -0.93
CA GLU A 88 -20.43 -2.54 -0.49
C GLU A 88 -19.30 -2.93 0.47
N SER A 89 -19.57 -3.81 1.44
CA SER A 89 -18.59 -4.34 2.37
C SER A 89 -18.75 -5.84 2.52
N GLY A 90 -17.65 -6.55 2.75
CA GLY A 90 -17.65 -8.01 2.89
C GLY A 90 -16.33 -8.56 3.41
N SER A 91 -16.09 -9.84 3.19
CA SER A 91 -14.81 -10.49 3.49
C SER A 91 -14.10 -11.02 2.25
N PHE A 92 -12.79 -11.23 2.36
CA PHE A 92 -12.01 -11.85 1.31
C PHE A 92 -11.16 -13.00 1.83
N SER A 93 -10.93 -13.98 0.97
CA SER A 93 -10.15 -15.17 1.28
C SER A 93 -8.88 -15.21 0.46
N TRP A 94 -7.75 -15.54 1.10
CA TRP A 94 -6.49 -15.80 0.42
C TRP A 94 -6.48 -17.20 -0.19
N ASP A 95 -5.84 -17.34 -1.35
CA ASP A 95 -5.51 -18.65 -1.91
C ASP A 95 -4.43 -19.37 -1.09
N GLU A 96 -4.21 -20.66 -1.38
CA GLU A 96 -3.21 -21.48 -0.67
C GLU A 96 -1.78 -20.94 -0.86
N THR A 97 -1.50 -20.22 -1.95
CA THR A 97 -0.18 -19.64 -2.20
C THR A 97 0.07 -18.36 -1.41
N GLY A 98 -0.99 -17.70 -0.92
CA GLY A 98 -0.92 -16.38 -0.28
C GLY A 98 -0.54 -15.27 -1.24
N SER A 99 -0.86 -15.43 -2.53
CA SER A 99 -0.57 -14.45 -3.59
C SER A 99 -1.83 -13.84 -4.20
N GLN A 100 -2.97 -14.51 -4.06
CA GLN A 100 -4.25 -14.07 -4.60
C GLN A 100 -5.30 -13.98 -3.50
N ILE A 101 -6.25 -13.07 -3.69
CA ILE A 101 -7.44 -12.94 -2.85
C ILE A 101 -8.69 -13.08 -3.71
N THR A 102 -9.77 -13.60 -3.11
CA THR A 102 -11.11 -13.63 -3.70
C THR A 102 -12.07 -12.88 -2.77
N LEU A 103 -12.86 -11.94 -3.31
CA LEU A 103 -13.94 -11.30 -2.55
C LEU A 103 -15.11 -12.27 -2.43
N ASP A 104 -15.49 -12.65 -1.21
CA ASP A 104 -16.36 -13.81 -0.98
C ASP A 104 -17.79 -13.60 -1.52
N GLU A 105 -18.30 -12.36 -1.53
CA GLU A 105 -19.65 -12.03 -1.99
C GLU A 105 -19.75 -11.85 -3.52
N ARG A 106 -18.62 -11.66 -4.19
CA ARG A 106 -18.56 -11.28 -5.62
C ARG A 106 -17.82 -12.30 -6.50
N ASP A 107 -17.07 -13.21 -5.89
CA ASP A 107 -16.11 -14.11 -6.56
C ASP A 107 -15.11 -13.35 -7.46
N GLU A 108 -14.85 -12.08 -7.13
CA GLU A 108 -13.86 -11.24 -7.82
C GLU A 108 -12.46 -11.57 -7.29
N LYS A 109 -11.52 -11.82 -8.20
CA LYS A 109 -10.17 -12.30 -7.89
C LYS A 109 -9.13 -11.24 -8.16
N PHE A 110 -8.18 -11.10 -7.24
CA PHE A 110 -7.05 -10.17 -7.38
C PHE A 110 -5.74 -10.88 -7.06
N GLN A 111 -4.71 -10.64 -7.87
CA GLN A 111 -3.35 -10.95 -7.45
C GLN A 111 -2.77 -9.75 -6.70
N VAL A 112 -2.21 -10.00 -5.52
CA VAL A 112 -1.62 -8.97 -4.66
C VAL A 112 -0.15 -8.77 -5.02
N GLY A 113 0.19 -7.55 -5.43
CA GLY A 113 1.55 -7.12 -5.71
C GLY A 113 1.97 -5.95 -4.84
N GLU A 114 3.25 -5.56 -4.94
CA GLU A 114 3.75 -4.40 -4.22
C GLU A 114 3.06 -3.12 -4.70
N ASN A 115 2.37 -2.44 -3.77
CA ASN A 115 1.61 -1.20 -4.02
C ASN A 115 0.55 -1.29 -5.13
N GLN A 116 0.04 -2.48 -5.46
CA GLN A 116 -1.00 -2.63 -6.47
C GLN A 116 -1.76 -3.96 -6.36
N LEU A 117 -3.00 -3.96 -6.83
CA LEU A 117 -3.78 -5.16 -7.09
C LEU A 117 -3.94 -5.32 -8.59
N PHE A 118 -3.91 -6.56 -9.03
CA PHE A 118 -4.18 -6.91 -10.42
C PHE A 118 -5.48 -7.69 -10.46
N HIS A 119 -6.51 -7.09 -11.05
CA HIS A 119 -7.78 -7.77 -11.25
C HIS A 119 -7.57 -8.95 -12.22
N LEU A 120 -8.02 -10.12 -11.81
CA LEU A 120 -7.87 -11.37 -12.56
C LEU A 120 -9.15 -11.67 -13.34
N ASP A 121 -9.05 -12.61 -14.28
CA ASP A 121 -10.24 -13.21 -14.88
C ASP A 121 -10.95 -14.19 -13.91
N MET A 122 -12.06 -14.77 -14.36
CA MET A 122 -12.89 -15.67 -13.54
C MET A 122 -12.13 -16.94 -13.13
N GLU A 123 -11.15 -17.36 -13.93
CA GLU A 123 -10.30 -18.52 -13.68
C GLU A 123 -9.08 -18.20 -12.79
N GLY A 124 -8.85 -16.93 -12.43
CA GLY A 124 -7.73 -16.49 -11.60
C GLY A 124 -6.43 -16.27 -12.38
N ASN A 125 -6.49 -16.09 -13.71
CA ASN A 125 -5.34 -15.74 -14.53
C ASN A 125 -5.23 -14.23 -14.73
N ARG A 126 -4.01 -13.80 -15.08
CA ARG A 126 -3.76 -12.42 -15.49
C ARG A 126 -4.47 -12.12 -16.80
N ILE A 127 -5.25 -11.05 -16.78
CA ILE A 127 -5.80 -10.46 -18.01
C ILE A 127 -4.62 -9.99 -18.87
N THR A 128 -4.62 -10.37 -20.14
CA THR A 128 -3.55 -10.08 -21.10
C THR A 128 -4.06 -9.23 -22.27
N GLY A 129 -3.15 -8.79 -23.14
CA GLY A 129 -3.47 -7.96 -24.31
C GLY A 129 -3.52 -6.46 -23.99
N ASN A 130 -4.10 -5.68 -24.91
CA ASN A 130 -4.05 -4.22 -24.88
C ASN A 130 -4.76 -3.57 -23.69
N LEU A 131 -5.64 -4.32 -23.00
CA LEU A 131 -6.38 -3.82 -21.84
C LEU A 131 -5.75 -4.21 -20.51
N ALA A 132 -4.67 -5.01 -20.50
CA ALA A 132 -4.09 -5.55 -19.26
C ALA A 132 -3.77 -4.46 -18.22
N GLU A 133 -3.22 -3.32 -18.66
CA GLU A 133 -2.88 -2.20 -17.77
C GLU A 133 -4.11 -1.52 -17.14
N HIS A 134 -5.29 -1.63 -17.75
CA HIS A 134 -6.52 -1.03 -17.22
C HIS A 134 -7.15 -1.86 -16.09
N TYR A 135 -6.64 -3.08 -15.85
CA TYR A 135 -7.06 -3.96 -14.75
C TYR A 135 -6.12 -3.91 -13.55
N ILE A 136 -5.27 -2.88 -13.48
CA ILE A 136 -4.36 -2.63 -12.36
C ILE A 136 -4.97 -1.55 -11.47
N LEU A 137 -5.15 -1.86 -10.19
CA LEU A 137 -5.53 -0.91 -9.15
C LEU A 137 -4.27 -0.52 -8.38
N ALA A 138 -3.85 0.73 -8.46
CA ALA A 138 -2.71 1.22 -7.70
C ALA A 138 -3.13 1.42 -6.23
N LYS A 139 -2.27 1.04 -5.28
CA LYS A 139 -2.47 1.36 -3.86
C LYS A 139 -2.54 2.87 -3.76
N ALA A 140 -3.66 3.39 -3.26
CA ALA A 140 -3.86 4.78 -3.01
C ALA A 140 -2.83 5.23 -1.96
N THR A 141 -1.81 5.92 -2.42
CA THR A 141 -0.88 6.71 -1.60
C THR A 141 -1.58 7.94 -1.00
N ASN A 142 -2.79 8.25 -1.50
CA ASN A 142 -3.66 9.35 -1.08
C ASN A 142 -4.60 8.99 0.10
N THR A 143 -4.17 8.10 1.00
CA THR A 143 -4.92 7.75 2.24
C THR A 143 -5.07 8.93 3.22
N ILE A 144 -4.53 10.10 2.89
CA ILE A 144 -4.62 11.31 3.70
C ILE A 144 -5.90 12.11 3.47
N ILE A 145 -6.60 11.87 2.36
CA ILE A 145 -7.88 12.53 2.03
C ILE A 145 -9.01 11.93 2.87
N GLY A 146 -9.94 12.77 3.30
CA GLY A 146 -11.15 12.38 4.04
C GLY A 146 -10.92 11.96 5.48
N LYS A 147 -9.67 12.01 5.97
CA LYS A 147 -9.30 11.63 7.34
C LYS A 147 -9.08 12.85 8.21
N TYR A 148 -9.47 12.73 9.48
CA TYR A 148 -9.18 13.72 10.50
C TYR A 148 -7.79 13.46 11.10
N TRP A 149 -6.85 14.37 10.85
CA TRP A 149 -5.47 14.26 11.30
C TRP A 149 -5.21 15.20 12.47
N LYS A 150 -5.14 14.66 13.69
CA LYS A 150 -4.86 15.44 14.90
C LYS A 150 -3.37 15.72 15.02
N LEU A 151 -2.99 16.98 15.23
CA LEU A 151 -1.60 17.41 15.38
C LEU A 151 -1.01 16.88 16.69
N ILE A 152 0.15 16.24 16.62
CA ILE A 152 0.89 15.71 17.78
C ILE A 152 2.29 16.31 17.92
N GLU A 153 2.84 16.88 16.85
CA GLU A 153 4.14 17.55 16.86
C GLU A 153 4.19 18.61 15.75
N VAL A 154 4.77 19.77 16.04
CA VAL A 154 5.05 20.80 15.03
C VAL A 154 6.41 21.43 15.27
N ASN A 155 7.24 21.49 14.21
CA ASN A 155 8.60 22.02 14.24
C ASN A 155 9.46 21.45 15.39
N GLY A 156 9.35 20.13 15.63
CA GLY A 156 10.06 19.41 16.70
C GLY A 156 9.50 19.59 18.12
N THR A 157 8.44 20.38 18.31
CA THR A 157 7.77 20.54 19.60
C THR A 157 6.52 19.65 19.68
N ALA A 158 6.45 18.80 20.71
CA ALA A 158 5.27 17.97 20.96
C ALA A 158 4.06 18.82 21.35
N VAL A 159 2.88 18.49 20.81
CA VAL A 159 1.60 19.13 21.11
C VAL A 159 0.78 18.15 21.95
N ALA A 160 0.81 18.35 23.27
CA ALA A 160 0.07 17.51 24.20
C ALA A 160 -1.45 17.75 24.10
N SER A 161 -2.24 16.76 24.50
CA SER A 161 -3.70 16.91 24.60
C SER A 161 -4.05 18.05 25.56
N GLY A 162 -4.91 18.97 25.14
CA GLY A 162 -5.29 20.16 25.91
C GLY A 162 -4.24 21.29 25.94
N ALA A 163 -3.14 21.18 25.20
CA ALA A 163 -2.14 22.26 25.09
C ALA A 163 -2.66 23.50 24.34
N THR A 164 -3.75 23.36 23.59
CA THR A 164 -4.41 24.40 22.80
C THR A 164 -5.86 24.57 23.23
N GLN A 165 -6.46 25.74 22.93
CA GLN A 165 -7.86 26.02 23.30
C GLN A 165 -8.86 25.11 22.56
N LYS A 166 -8.56 24.82 21.29
CA LYS A 166 -9.25 23.85 20.44
C LYS A 166 -8.27 22.78 19.99
N GLU A 167 -8.76 21.62 19.62
CA GLU A 167 -7.93 20.57 19.04
C GLU A 167 -7.31 21.06 17.72
N ALA A 168 -5.98 20.96 17.60
CA ALA A 168 -5.28 21.30 16.38
C ALA A 168 -5.33 20.10 15.40
N TYR A 169 -5.71 20.36 14.15
CA TYR A 169 -5.93 19.30 13.15
C TYR A 169 -5.78 19.81 11.72
N ILE A 170 -5.71 18.85 10.78
CA ILE A 170 -5.99 19.06 9.35
C ILE A 170 -6.95 18.00 8.82
N LEU A 171 -7.72 18.36 7.81
CA LEU A 171 -8.65 17.52 7.05
C LEU A 171 -8.54 17.94 5.58
N LEU A 172 -8.24 16.97 4.70
CA LEU A 172 -8.21 17.18 3.26
C LEU A 172 -9.54 16.68 2.70
N ASN A 173 -10.43 17.58 2.30
CA ASN A 173 -11.76 17.21 1.82
C ASN A 173 -11.70 16.68 0.38
N ASP A 174 -12.30 15.51 0.14
CA ASP A 174 -12.31 14.84 -1.17
C ASP A 174 -13.27 15.50 -2.17
N GLU A 175 -14.42 15.97 -1.68
CA GLU A 175 -15.53 16.46 -2.51
C GLU A 175 -15.19 17.79 -3.20
N ASN A 176 -14.39 18.64 -2.55
CA ASN A 176 -14.15 20.01 -3.02
C ASN A 176 -12.67 20.43 -3.09
N GLY A 177 -11.73 19.52 -2.80
CA GLY A 177 -10.29 19.80 -2.85
C GLY A 177 -9.82 20.86 -1.85
N ARG A 178 -10.56 21.08 -0.76
CA ARG A 178 -10.23 22.08 0.26
C ARG A 178 -9.53 21.48 1.47
N LEU A 179 -8.58 22.24 1.99
CA LEU A 179 -8.01 22.04 3.32
C LEU A 179 -8.93 22.71 4.35
N GLU A 180 -9.35 21.94 5.34
CA GLU A 180 -9.85 22.45 6.61
C GLU A 180 -8.85 22.14 7.72
N ALA A 181 -8.46 23.14 8.49
CA ALA A 181 -7.49 22.98 9.56
C ALA A 181 -7.82 23.88 10.75
N ASN A 182 -7.28 23.54 11.92
CA ASN A 182 -7.32 24.39 13.09
C ASN A 182 -5.94 24.40 13.76
N GLY A 183 -5.42 25.59 14.03
CA GLY A 183 -4.13 25.78 14.71
C GLY A 183 -4.20 25.71 16.23
N GLY A 184 -5.37 25.41 16.78
CA GLY A 184 -5.63 25.35 18.21
C GLY A 184 -6.26 26.61 18.80
N CYS A 185 -6.28 27.71 18.05
CA CYS A 185 -7.02 28.93 18.36
C CYS A 185 -7.90 29.31 17.15
N ASN A 186 -7.27 29.59 16.01
CA ASN A 186 -7.95 29.92 14.77
C ASN A 186 -8.11 28.73 13.80
N GLY A 187 -9.17 28.82 13.00
CA GLY A 187 -9.31 27.97 11.83
C GLY A 187 -8.40 28.45 10.70
N ILE A 188 -7.87 27.50 9.92
CA ILE A 188 -7.08 27.72 8.71
C ILE A 188 -7.79 26.97 7.58
N GLY A 189 -8.07 27.65 6.49
CA GLY A 189 -8.66 27.08 5.28
C GLY A 189 -7.75 27.30 4.08
N GLY A 190 -7.89 26.47 3.05
CA GLY A 190 -7.17 26.64 1.79
C GLY A 190 -7.58 25.60 0.76
N SER A 191 -6.78 25.46 -0.29
CA SER A 191 -6.84 24.35 -1.22
C SER A 191 -5.60 23.47 -1.08
N TYR A 192 -5.70 22.22 -1.53
CA TYR A 192 -4.56 21.32 -1.63
C TYR A 192 -4.53 20.65 -3.01
N GLU A 193 -3.33 20.31 -3.46
CA GLU A 193 -3.09 19.51 -4.67
C GLU A 193 -2.16 18.36 -4.29
N LEU A 194 -2.51 17.15 -4.74
CA LEU A 194 -1.68 15.96 -4.60
C LEU A 194 -1.06 15.59 -5.95
N ALA A 195 0.19 15.14 -5.93
CA ALA A 195 0.86 14.61 -7.11
C ALA A 195 1.78 13.43 -6.72
N GLU A 196 1.98 12.52 -7.65
CA GLU A 196 2.85 11.36 -7.41
C GLU A 196 4.34 11.70 -7.61
N PRO A 197 5.25 11.09 -6.82
CA PRO A 197 5.00 10.32 -5.61
C PRO A 197 4.87 11.20 -4.35
N ASN A 198 3.81 11.02 -3.56
CA ASN A 198 3.60 11.62 -2.22
C ASN A 198 3.89 13.14 -2.13
N ARG A 199 3.56 13.89 -3.17
CA ARG A 199 3.67 15.35 -3.19
C ARG A 199 2.36 15.96 -2.74
N ILE A 200 2.46 16.95 -1.88
CA ILE A 200 1.32 17.77 -1.48
C ILE A 200 1.72 19.24 -1.51
N LYS A 201 0.84 20.08 -2.04
CA LYS A 201 1.00 21.53 -2.00
C LYS A 201 -0.27 22.16 -1.47
N PHE A 202 -0.12 22.99 -0.44
CA PHE A 202 -1.21 23.82 0.06
C PHE A 202 -1.15 25.20 -0.59
N SER A 203 -2.31 25.73 -0.93
CA SER A 203 -2.44 27.03 -1.58
C SER A 203 -3.59 27.83 -0.97
N GLN A 204 -3.56 29.15 -1.19
CA GLN A 204 -4.63 30.07 -0.78
C GLN A 204 -4.99 29.96 0.72
N LEU A 205 -3.97 29.78 1.56
CA LEU A 205 -4.14 29.64 3.00
C LEU A 205 -4.68 30.93 3.60
N ILE A 206 -5.87 30.85 4.19
CA ILE A 206 -6.56 31.91 4.92
C ILE A 206 -6.83 31.44 6.34
N GLY A 207 -6.83 32.34 7.32
CA GLY A 207 -7.14 32.00 8.70
C GLY A 207 -7.95 33.08 9.39
N THR A 208 -8.68 32.71 10.43
CA THR A 208 -9.35 33.67 11.31
C THR A 208 -8.33 34.41 12.18
N MET A 209 -8.69 35.57 12.75
CA MET A 209 -7.80 36.40 13.57
C MET A 209 -8.36 36.62 14.98
N MET A 210 -8.62 35.54 15.73
CA MET A 210 -8.90 35.62 17.16
C MET A 210 -7.60 35.74 17.95
N ALA A 211 -7.60 36.57 18.99
CA ALA A 211 -6.48 36.70 19.91
C ALA A 211 -6.56 35.60 20.99
N CYS A 212 -5.53 34.76 21.06
CA CYS A 212 -5.35 33.77 22.12
C CYS A 212 -4.06 34.03 22.89
N ALA A 213 -3.99 33.58 24.15
CA ALA A 213 -2.84 33.79 25.02
C ALA A 213 -1.56 33.06 24.53
N ASN A 214 -1.73 31.95 23.80
CA ASN A 214 -0.65 31.20 23.16
C ASN A 214 -1.01 30.98 21.69
N MET A 215 -0.15 31.44 20.80
CA MET A 215 -0.30 31.37 19.34
C MET A 215 0.80 30.53 18.67
N ASP A 216 1.68 29.90 19.46
CA ASP A 216 2.86 29.23 18.93
C ASP A 216 2.49 28.03 18.06
N VAL A 217 1.54 27.20 18.51
CA VAL A 217 1.06 26.03 17.75
C VAL A 217 0.42 26.48 16.43
N GLU A 218 -0.44 27.49 16.46
CA GLU A 218 -1.12 28.01 15.26
C GLU A 218 -0.13 28.58 14.24
N ASN A 219 0.77 29.46 14.69
CA ASN A 219 1.75 30.09 13.82
C ASN A 219 2.70 29.06 13.19
N ASN A 220 3.12 28.06 13.96
CA ASN A 220 4.00 27.01 13.47
C ASN A 220 3.26 26.06 12.51
N LEU A 221 2.00 25.70 12.80
CA LEU A 221 1.19 24.89 11.87
C LEU A 221 0.95 25.63 10.56
N LYS A 222 0.56 26.91 10.61
CA LYS A 222 0.37 27.75 9.42
C LYS A 222 1.63 27.78 8.56
N ARG A 223 2.80 28.01 9.17
CA ARG A 223 4.09 28.00 8.47
C ARG A 223 4.43 26.63 7.91
N ALA A 224 4.15 25.55 8.63
CA ALA A 224 4.35 24.19 8.13
C ALA A 224 3.52 23.95 6.87
N LEU A 225 2.23 24.31 6.89
CA LEU A 225 1.33 24.19 5.73
C LEU A 225 1.80 25.04 4.54
N GLU A 226 2.23 26.29 4.78
CA GLU A 226 2.75 27.18 3.72
C GLU A 226 4.02 26.65 3.03
N THR A 227 4.79 25.83 3.73
CA THR A 227 6.14 25.43 3.29
C THR A 227 6.27 23.97 2.90
N THR A 228 5.25 23.16 3.20
CA THR A 228 5.19 21.73 2.87
C THR A 228 5.20 21.51 1.35
N ASP A 229 5.97 20.52 0.91
CA ASP A 229 6.03 20.08 -0.50
C ASP A 229 5.81 18.58 -0.70
N SER A 230 5.75 17.81 0.39
CA SER A 230 5.69 16.35 0.41
C SER A 230 5.17 15.85 1.74
N TYR A 231 4.65 14.62 1.73
CA TYR A 231 4.16 13.94 2.92
C TYR A 231 4.63 12.50 2.98
N HIS A 232 4.51 11.90 4.15
CA HIS A 232 4.66 10.47 4.35
C HIS A 232 3.58 9.98 5.30
N VAL A 233 3.02 8.80 5.02
CA VAL A 233 2.11 8.11 5.92
C VAL A 233 2.73 6.78 6.30
N GLN A 234 2.80 6.51 7.59
CA GLN A 234 3.17 5.21 8.12
C GLN A 234 2.24 4.87 9.29
N ASN A 235 1.60 3.70 9.22
CA ASN A 235 0.52 3.31 10.12
C ASN A 235 -0.56 4.42 10.15
N ASP A 236 -0.87 4.93 11.34
CA ASP A 236 -1.80 6.04 11.54
C ASP A 236 -1.11 7.39 11.69
N THR A 237 0.15 7.53 11.27
CA THR A 237 0.91 8.77 11.40
C THR A 237 1.12 9.43 10.04
N LEU A 238 0.63 10.67 9.90
CA LEU A 238 0.93 11.55 8.77
C LEU A 238 2.06 12.50 9.17
N GLN A 239 3.07 12.62 8.31
CA GLN A 239 4.18 13.55 8.46
C GLN A 239 4.27 14.47 7.25
N LEU A 240 4.43 15.76 7.48
CA LEU A 240 4.63 16.77 6.43
C LEU A 240 6.09 17.21 6.38
N PHE A 241 6.62 17.39 5.17
CA PHE A 241 8.02 17.73 4.94
C PHE A 241 8.19 18.89 3.99
N ARG A 242 9.38 19.51 4.08
CA ARG A 242 9.94 20.35 3.02
C ARG A 242 11.29 19.78 2.63
N ALA A 243 11.44 19.39 1.37
CA ALA A 243 12.66 18.79 0.85
C ALA A 243 13.21 17.65 1.76
N ARG A 244 14.51 17.65 2.07
CA ARG A 244 15.16 16.62 2.90
C ARG A 244 15.25 17.00 4.39
N MET A 245 14.38 17.88 4.87
CA MET A 245 14.40 18.34 6.26
C MET A 245 13.73 17.33 7.20
N ALA A 246 13.91 17.54 8.51
CA ALA A 246 13.07 16.90 9.51
C ALA A 246 11.58 17.23 9.29
N PRO A 247 10.64 16.38 9.77
CA PRO A 247 9.22 16.65 9.64
C PRO A 247 8.85 18.04 10.19
N LEU A 248 8.10 18.81 9.39
CA LEU A 248 7.57 20.10 9.78
C LEU A 248 6.41 19.94 10.77
N ALA A 249 5.61 18.89 10.58
CA ALA A 249 4.50 18.54 11.44
C ALA A 249 4.26 17.03 11.40
N LYS A 250 3.78 16.47 12.52
CA LYS A 250 3.32 15.09 12.63
C LYS A 250 1.91 15.07 13.18
N PHE A 251 1.10 14.18 12.63
CA PHE A 251 -0.31 14.01 12.96
C PHE A 251 -0.61 12.54 13.19
N VAL A 252 -1.65 12.26 13.97
CA VAL A 252 -2.22 10.93 14.12
C VAL A 252 -3.65 10.92 13.57
N ALA A 253 -4.03 9.85 12.86
CA ALA A 253 -5.41 9.67 12.42
C ALA A 253 -6.34 9.50 13.63
N VAL A 254 -7.52 10.11 13.56
CA VAL A 254 -8.58 9.95 14.56
C VAL A 254 -9.86 9.61 13.84
N GLU A 255 -10.52 8.53 14.25
CA GLU A 255 -11.87 8.21 13.80
C GLU A 255 -12.86 9.19 14.46
N LYS A 256 -13.62 9.92 13.65
CA LYS A 256 -14.68 10.83 14.09
C LYS A 256 -15.98 10.48 13.39
#